data_AF-A0A832VRY8-F1
#
_entry.id   AF-A0A832VRY8-F1
#
_cell.length_a   1.000
_cell.length_b   1.000
_cell.length_c   1.000
_cell.angle_alpha   90.00
_cell.angle_beta   90.00
_cell.angle_gamma   90.00
#
_symmetry.space_group_name_H-M   'P 1'
#
loop_
_entity.id
_entity.type
_entity.pdbx_description
1 polymer ?
#
loop_
_entity_poly.entity_id
_entity_poly.type
_entity_poly.pdbx_seq_one_letter_code
_entity_poly.pdbx_strand_id
1 'polypeptide(L)'
;MEDSLAQIRKAFGMLFVLVALAVFSASSASYFVAMHHYPFALHAAIWLGSFGLPFGLYFAKARSKMMLIRSRMKNSVSWPGAIKAVNGSCWAAPFALIAVFPSLLQYLILFGIGLGNMSTYIFMKRFSGISNNEQLIVGAVSLASIPAAFVIDQTLFMDNQMVAVFLSRILIGLSYAFGGIFALFIKK
;
A
#
# COMPACT_ATOMS: atom_id res chain seq x y z
N MET A 1 -21.92 16.84 -7.01
CA MET A 1 -21.42 15.45 -7.00
C MET A 1 -19.93 15.38 -7.34
N GLU A 2 -19.48 16.01 -8.43
CA GLU A 2 -18.06 16.02 -8.81
C GLU A 2 -17.09 16.64 -7.80
N ASP A 3 -17.49 17.71 -7.10
CA ASP A 3 -16.63 18.32 -6.06
C ASP A 3 -16.41 17.39 -4.87
N SER A 4 -17.42 16.60 -4.50
CA SER A 4 -17.30 15.59 -3.43
C SER A 4 -16.36 14.46 -3.85
N LEU A 5 -16.46 13.97 -5.10
CA LEU A 5 -15.56 12.94 -5.62
C LEU A 5 -14.10 13.43 -5.70
N ALA A 6 -13.88 14.69 -6.10
CA ALA A 6 -12.55 15.29 -6.12
C ALA A 6 -11.95 15.45 -4.72
N GLN A 7 -12.75 15.86 -3.72
CA GLN A 7 -12.32 15.93 -2.33
C GLN A 7 -11.97 14.54 -1.77
N ILE A 8 -12.79 13.53 -2.06
CA ILE A 8 -12.51 12.13 -1.70
C ILE A 8 -11.20 11.66 -2.34
N ARG A 9 -10.99 11.93 -3.63
CA ARG A 9 -9.76 11.58 -4.34
C ARG A 9 -8.54 12.22 -3.67
N LYS A 10 -8.58 13.52 -3.37
CA LYS A 10 -7.49 14.21 -2.68
C LYS A 10 -7.23 13.66 -1.29
N ALA A 11 -8.28 13.30 -0.55
CA ALA A 11 -8.13 12.67 0.76
C ALA A 11 -7.43 11.29 0.67
N PHE A 12 -7.79 10.47 -0.32
CA PHE A 12 -7.09 9.21 -0.60
C PHE A 12 -5.67 9.43 -1.13
N GLY A 13 -5.45 10.47 -1.93
CA GLY A 13 -4.12 10.83 -2.41
C GLY A 13 -3.16 11.15 -1.26
N MET A 14 -3.63 11.96 -0.30
CA MET A 14 -2.85 12.25 0.89
C MET A 14 -2.65 11.01 1.77
N LEU A 15 -3.67 10.15 1.92
CA LEU A 15 -3.53 8.87 2.62
C LEU A 15 -2.41 8.04 1.99
N PHE A 16 -2.33 7.96 0.67
CA PHE A 16 -1.30 7.19 -0.04
C PHE A 16 0.09 7.79 0.12
N VAL A 17 0.22 9.13 0.09
CA VAL A 17 1.49 9.79 0.41
C VAL A 17 1.93 9.49 1.84
N LEU A 18 1.02 9.48 2.82
CA LEU A 18 1.35 9.11 4.19
C LEU A 18 1.80 7.64 4.31
N VAL A 19 1.12 6.71 3.62
CA VAL A 19 1.57 5.31 3.53
C VAL A 19 2.97 5.23 2.94
N ALA A 20 3.24 5.93 1.84
CA ALA A 20 4.54 5.94 1.19
C ALA A 20 5.66 6.41 2.14
N LEU A 21 5.45 7.54 2.81
CA LEU A 21 6.42 8.09 3.78
C LEU A 21 6.63 7.15 4.98
N ALA A 22 5.55 6.57 5.49
CA ALA A 22 5.61 5.62 6.60
C ALA A 22 6.39 4.35 6.22
N VAL A 23 6.07 3.74 5.07
CA VAL A 23 6.76 2.54 4.58
C VAL A 23 8.23 2.85 4.29
N PHE A 24 8.53 3.96 3.62
CA PHE A 24 9.90 4.34 3.31
C PHE A 24 10.73 4.55 4.57
N SER A 25 10.25 5.38 5.51
CA SER A 25 10.95 5.65 6.77
C SER A 25 11.12 4.38 7.62
N ALA A 26 10.06 3.59 7.79
CA ALA A 26 10.11 2.36 8.58
C ALA A 26 11.09 1.34 7.99
N SER A 27 11.12 1.23 6.66
CA SER A 27 11.98 0.29 5.94
C SER A 27 13.44 0.70 6.04
N SER A 28 13.77 1.97 5.81
CA SER A 28 15.13 2.50 5.91
C SER A 28 15.68 2.40 7.33
N ALA A 29 14.89 2.80 8.33
CA ALA A 29 15.29 2.69 9.73
C ALA A 29 15.40 1.22 10.19
N SER A 30 14.48 0.35 9.76
CA SER A 30 14.57 -1.09 10.05
C SER A 30 15.78 -1.73 9.40
N TYR A 31 16.11 -1.36 8.16
CA TYR A 31 17.30 -1.86 7.48
C TYR A 31 18.58 -1.45 8.24
N PHE A 32 18.65 -0.20 8.70
CA PHE A 32 19.73 0.27 9.55
C PHE A 32 19.85 -0.53 10.87
N VAL A 33 18.74 -0.75 11.56
CA VAL A 33 18.70 -1.58 12.79
C VAL A 33 19.22 -3.01 12.52
N ALA A 34 18.81 -3.61 11.40
CA ALA A 34 19.24 -4.96 11.03
C ALA A 34 20.75 -5.01 10.71
N MET A 35 21.27 -4.02 9.97
CA MET A 35 22.69 -3.92 9.60
C MET A 35 23.61 -3.73 10.82
N HIS A 36 23.12 -3.08 11.87
CA HIS A 36 23.86 -2.84 13.11
C HIS A 36 23.56 -3.87 14.21
N HIS A 37 22.80 -4.92 13.91
CA HIS A 37 22.41 -5.98 14.87
C HIS A 37 21.76 -5.45 16.16
N TYR A 38 21.04 -4.33 16.06
CA TYR A 38 20.32 -3.78 17.20
C TYR A 38 19.11 -4.66 17.59
N PRO A 39 18.58 -4.53 18.82
CA PRO A 39 17.52 -5.41 19.31
C PRO A 39 16.27 -5.43 18.41
N PHE A 40 15.75 -6.64 18.16
CA PHE A 40 14.60 -6.84 17.26
C PHE A 40 13.35 -6.03 17.67
N ALA A 41 13.16 -5.79 18.97
CA ALA A 41 12.07 -4.98 19.49
C ALA A 41 12.02 -3.55 18.90
N LEU A 42 13.16 -3.01 18.47
CA LEU A 42 13.23 -1.71 17.81
C LEU A 42 12.54 -1.68 16.46
N HIS A 43 12.47 -2.80 15.73
CA HIS A 43 11.70 -2.86 14.48
C HIS A 43 10.22 -2.55 14.76
N ALA A 44 9.62 -3.18 15.76
CA ALA A 44 8.22 -2.92 16.10
C ALA A 44 7.99 -1.44 16.47
N ALA A 45 8.88 -0.86 17.30
CA ALA A 45 8.81 0.55 17.68
C ALA A 45 8.94 1.49 16.47
N ILE A 46 9.87 1.19 15.55
CA ILE A 46 10.07 1.95 14.30
C ILE A 46 8.80 1.92 13.45
N TRP A 47 8.23 0.74 13.20
CA TRP A 47 7.02 0.61 12.40
C TRP A 47 5.83 1.32 13.04
N LEU A 48 5.65 1.16 14.35
CA LEU A 48 4.59 1.86 15.09
C LEU A 48 4.78 3.37 15.07
N GLY A 49 6.00 3.87 15.22
CA GLY A 49 6.30 5.31 15.15
C GLY A 49 6.10 5.89 13.75
N SER A 50 6.64 5.22 12.73
CA SER A 50 6.56 5.63 11.32
C SER A 50 5.14 5.68 10.79
N PHE A 51 4.23 4.80 11.24
CA PHE A 51 2.82 4.89 10.90
C PHE A 51 2.03 5.77 11.88
N GLY A 52 2.28 5.63 13.18
CA GLY A 52 1.52 6.31 14.22
C GLY A 52 1.66 7.82 14.16
N LEU A 53 2.87 8.36 13.96
CA LEU A 53 3.09 9.80 13.96
C LEU A 53 2.44 10.50 12.74
N PRO A 54 2.71 10.13 11.48
CA PRO A 54 2.15 10.85 10.34
C PRO A 54 0.63 10.73 10.28
N PHE A 55 0.08 9.54 10.55
CA PHE A 55 -1.37 9.33 10.55
C PHE A 55 -2.04 10.02 11.74
N GLY A 56 -1.46 9.90 12.93
CA GLY A 56 -1.94 10.56 14.15
C GLY A 56 -2.02 12.06 13.95
N LEU A 57 -0.94 12.70 13.50
CA LEU A 57 -0.91 14.15 13.24
C LEU A 57 -1.92 14.56 12.14
N TYR A 58 -2.02 13.80 11.06
CA TYR A 58 -2.90 14.14 9.94
C TYR A 58 -4.40 14.06 10.29
N PHE A 59 -4.78 13.05 11.07
CA PHE A 59 -6.18 12.77 11.44
C PHE A 59 -6.60 13.38 12.78
N ALA A 60 -5.68 13.76 13.68
CA ALA A 60 -5.98 14.28 15.02
C ALA A 60 -6.94 15.47 15.03
N LYS A 61 -6.88 16.34 14.01
CA LYS A 61 -7.68 17.59 13.98
C LYS A 61 -8.76 17.61 12.89
N ALA A 62 -9.05 16.48 12.25
CA ALA A 62 -9.83 16.51 11.01
C ALA A 62 -10.78 15.32 10.83
N ARG A 63 -11.82 15.27 11.67
CA ARG A 63 -12.95 14.33 11.53
C ARG A 63 -13.55 14.35 10.12
N SER A 64 -13.60 15.52 9.48
CA SER A 64 -14.07 15.67 8.09
C SER A 64 -13.25 14.85 7.09
N LYS A 65 -11.92 14.78 7.23
CA LYS A 65 -11.05 13.98 6.36
C LYS A 65 -11.31 12.48 6.50
N MET A 66 -11.48 12.01 7.74
CA MET A 66 -11.86 10.61 7.99
C MET A 66 -13.24 10.28 7.41
N MET A 67 -14.19 11.21 7.50
CA MET A 67 -15.52 11.03 6.93
C MET A 67 -15.48 10.91 5.40
N LEU A 68 -14.60 11.65 4.70
CA LEU A 68 -14.41 11.50 3.26
C LEU A 68 -13.87 10.11 2.89
N ILE A 69 -12.86 9.62 3.63
CA ILE A 69 -12.32 8.26 3.41
C ILE A 69 -13.40 7.21 3.64
N ARG A 70 -14.11 7.32 4.77
CA ARG A 70 -15.21 6.43 5.13
C ARG A 70 -16.33 6.46 4.09
N SER A 71 -16.64 7.62 3.53
CA SER A 71 -17.66 7.77 2.48
C SER A 71 -17.33 6.91 1.28
N ARG A 72 -16.07 6.87 0.85
CA ARG A 72 -15.66 5.96 -0.22
C ARG A 72 -15.77 4.50 0.21
N MET A 73 -15.25 4.16 1.38
CA MET A 73 -15.24 2.78 1.86
C MET A 73 -16.65 2.19 2.00
N LYS A 74 -17.66 3.00 2.30
CA LYS A 74 -19.06 2.54 2.35
C LYS A 74 -19.56 1.96 1.03
N ASN A 75 -18.97 2.34 -0.12
CA ASN A 75 -19.36 1.79 -1.42
C ASN A 75 -19.11 0.29 -1.52
N SER A 76 -18.08 -0.25 -0.83
CA SER A 76 -17.84 -1.70 -0.85
C SER A 76 -18.82 -2.48 0.01
N VAL A 77 -19.59 -1.81 0.89
CA VAL A 77 -20.60 -2.45 1.75
C VAL A 77 -21.79 -2.95 0.93
N SER A 78 -22.14 -2.30 -0.17
CA SER A 78 -23.25 -2.74 -1.05
C SER A 78 -22.84 -3.80 -2.06
N TRP A 79 -21.55 -4.16 -2.15
CA TRP A 79 -21.10 -5.17 -3.10
C TRP A 79 -21.69 -6.56 -2.80
N PRO A 80 -21.91 -7.40 -3.83
CA PRO A 80 -22.27 -8.79 -3.64
C PRO A 80 -21.25 -9.52 -2.76
N GLY A 81 -21.72 -10.48 -1.95
CA GLY A 81 -20.87 -11.20 -0.99
C GLY A 81 -19.65 -11.87 -1.64
N ALA A 82 -19.85 -12.51 -2.80
CA ALA A 82 -18.76 -13.14 -3.56
C ALA A 82 -17.68 -12.13 -3.99
N ILE A 83 -18.06 -10.92 -4.37
CA ILE A 83 -17.12 -9.86 -4.79
C ILE A 83 -16.32 -9.36 -3.59
N LYS A 84 -16.96 -9.19 -2.42
CA LYS A 84 -16.25 -8.85 -1.18
C LYS A 84 -15.25 -9.93 -0.80
N ALA A 85 -15.63 -11.21 -0.94
CA ALA A 85 -14.75 -12.34 -0.67
C ALA A 85 -13.54 -12.32 -1.60
N VAL A 86 -13.75 -12.19 -2.92
CA VAL A 86 -12.64 -12.11 -3.89
C VAL A 86 -11.72 -10.92 -3.60
N ASN A 87 -12.27 -9.73 -3.37
CA ASN A 87 -11.48 -8.55 -3.01
C ASN A 87 -10.69 -8.78 -1.71
N GLY A 88 -11.35 -9.33 -0.69
CA GLY A 88 -10.73 -9.68 0.59
C GLY A 88 -9.60 -10.68 0.41
N SER A 89 -9.77 -11.69 -0.44
CA SER A 89 -8.73 -12.67 -0.77
C SER A 89 -7.56 -12.03 -1.51
N CYS A 90 -7.81 -11.13 -2.47
CA CYS A 90 -6.74 -10.37 -3.14
C CYS A 90 -5.88 -9.56 -2.15
N TRP A 91 -6.49 -9.04 -1.09
CA TRP A 91 -5.77 -8.38 -0.01
C TRP A 91 -5.06 -9.37 0.93
N ALA A 92 -5.76 -10.38 1.44
CA ALA A 92 -5.28 -11.19 2.56
C ALA A 92 -4.46 -12.42 2.15
N ALA A 93 -4.84 -13.10 1.07
CA ALA A 93 -4.25 -14.39 0.70
C ALA A 93 -2.74 -14.29 0.41
N PRO A 94 -2.23 -13.26 -0.31
CA PRO A 94 -0.79 -13.12 -0.52
C PRO A 94 0.00 -12.98 0.80
N PHE A 95 -0.53 -12.26 1.80
CA PHE A 95 0.12 -12.15 3.11
C PHE A 95 0.00 -13.44 3.93
N ALA A 96 -1.13 -14.15 3.84
CA ALA A 96 -1.28 -15.47 4.49
C ALA A 96 -0.27 -16.48 3.91
N LEU A 97 -0.02 -16.44 2.60
CA LEU A 97 0.97 -17.30 1.94
C LEU A 97 2.40 -17.05 2.43
N ILE A 98 2.72 -15.88 3.00
CA ILE A 98 4.05 -15.63 3.59
C ILE A 98 4.34 -16.58 4.76
N ALA A 99 3.32 -16.97 5.53
CA ALA A 99 3.48 -17.92 6.63
C ALA A 99 3.86 -19.33 6.14
N VAL A 100 3.43 -19.69 4.93
CA VAL A 100 3.71 -20.99 4.30
C VAL A 100 5.00 -20.94 3.47
N PHE A 101 5.25 -19.80 2.81
CA PHE A 101 6.38 -19.57 1.91
C PHE A 101 7.15 -18.31 2.31
N PRO A 102 7.87 -18.33 3.44
CA PRO A 102 8.55 -17.13 3.97
C PRO A 102 9.68 -16.64 3.06
N SER A 103 10.29 -17.52 2.27
CA SER A 103 11.29 -17.15 1.26
C SER A 103 10.73 -16.28 0.13
N LEU A 104 9.41 -16.27 -0.07
CA LEU A 104 8.74 -15.46 -1.09
C LEU A 104 8.24 -14.12 -0.54
N LEU A 105 8.61 -13.73 0.68
CA LEU A 105 8.07 -12.55 1.36
C LEU A 105 8.11 -11.30 0.48
N GLN A 106 9.27 -10.97 -0.10
CA GLN A 106 9.50 -9.79 -0.93
C GLN A 106 8.56 -9.72 -2.15
N TYR A 107 8.21 -10.87 -2.72
CA TYR A 107 7.32 -10.97 -3.88
C TYR A 107 5.86 -10.94 -3.45
N LEU A 108 5.52 -11.67 -2.39
CA LEU A 108 4.16 -11.78 -1.87
C LEU A 108 3.65 -10.45 -1.29
N ILE A 109 4.52 -9.61 -0.71
CA ILE A 109 4.11 -8.26 -0.28
C ILE A 109 3.77 -7.36 -1.48
N LEU A 110 4.57 -7.39 -2.55
CA LEU A 110 4.30 -6.63 -3.78
C LEU A 110 3.03 -7.14 -4.46
N PHE A 111 2.86 -8.46 -4.50
CA PHE A 111 1.69 -9.12 -5.07
C PHE A 111 0.42 -8.80 -4.29
N GLY A 112 0.46 -8.83 -2.95
CA GLY A 112 -0.66 -8.46 -2.09
C GLY A 112 -1.09 -7.02 -2.26
N ILE A 113 -0.15 -6.07 -2.22
CA ILE A 113 -0.45 -4.66 -2.48
C ILE A 113 -0.97 -4.47 -3.90
N GLY A 114 -0.36 -5.13 -4.87
CA GLY A 114 -0.74 -5.12 -6.28
C GLY A 114 -2.19 -5.57 -6.52
N LEU A 115 -2.49 -6.82 -6.16
CA LEU A 115 -3.81 -7.43 -6.31
C LEU A 115 -4.87 -6.71 -5.49
N GLY A 116 -4.58 -6.34 -4.25
CA GLY A 116 -5.52 -5.64 -3.38
C GLY A 116 -6.00 -4.32 -4.00
N ASN A 117 -5.07 -3.49 -4.47
CA ASN A 117 -5.42 -2.21 -5.09
C ASN A 117 -6.07 -2.39 -6.48
N MET A 118 -5.58 -3.33 -7.29
CA MET A 118 -6.14 -3.62 -8.62
C MET A 118 -7.59 -4.14 -8.53
N SER A 119 -7.84 -5.11 -7.66
CA SER A 119 -9.19 -5.66 -7.44
C SER A 119 -10.14 -4.59 -6.89
N THR A 120 -9.69 -3.79 -5.93
CA THR A 120 -10.49 -2.68 -5.39
C THR A 120 -10.83 -1.66 -6.48
N TYR A 121 -9.89 -1.34 -7.38
CA TYR A 121 -10.16 -0.49 -8.55
C TYR A 121 -11.24 -1.08 -9.46
N ILE A 122 -11.06 -2.33 -9.88
CA ILE A 122 -11.99 -3.02 -10.79
C ILE A 122 -13.40 -3.04 -10.20
N PHE A 123 -13.53 -3.39 -8.92
CA PHE A 123 -14.84 -3.52 -8.27
C PHE A 123 -15.48 -2.19 -7.93
N MET A 124 -14.73 -1.17 -7.50
CA MET A 124 -15.26 0.19 -7.33
C MET A 124 -15.80 0.75 -8.66
N LYS A 125 -15.07 0.52 -9.76
CA LYS A 125 -15.51 0.96 -11.09
C LYS A 125 -16.77 0.22 -11.53
N ARG A 126 -16.80 -1.11 -11.37
CA ARG A 126 -17.90 -1.96 -11.86
C ARG A 126 -19.17 -1.88 -11.02
N PHE A 127 -19.05 -1.92 -9.70
CA PHE A 127 -20.20 -2.06 -8.78
C PHE A 127 -20.59 -0.75 -8.09
N SER A 128 -19.76 0.28 -8.20
CA SER A 128 -20.03 1.59 -7.55
C SER A 128 -19.92 2.78 -8.50
N GLY A 129 -19.58 2.56 -9.77
CA GLY A 129 -19.47 3.63 -10.78
C GLY A 129 -18.37 4.66 -10.48
N ILE A 130 -17.40 4.33 -9.61
CA ILE A 130 -16.36 5.25 -9.17
C ILE A 130 -15.03 4.84 -9.78
N SER A 131 -14.42 5.72 -10.58
CA SER A 131 -13.07 5.53 -11.10
C SER A 131 -12.02 6.07 -10.13
N ASN A 132 -11.34 5.15 -9.46
CA ASN A 132 -10.30 5.35 -8.46
C ASN A 132 -8.92 5.06 -9.06
N ASN A 133 -8.56 5.81 -10.11
CA ASN A 133 -7.37 5.56 -10.92
C ASN A 133 -6.06 5.57 -10.11
N GLU A 134 -6.02 6.28 -8.98
CA GLU A 134 -4.89 6.21 -8.06
C GLU A 134 -4.65 4.81 -7.50
N GLN A 135 -5.69 4.03 -7.22
CA GLN A 135 -5.55 2.63 -6.81
C GLN A 135 -5.09 1.74 -7.97
N LEU A 136 -5.58 2.00 -9.18
CA LEU A 136 -5.05 1.33 -10.38
C LEU A 136 -3.54 1.54 -10.50
N ILE A 137 -3.07 2.78 -10.31
CA ILE A 137 -1.64 3.11 -10.38
C ILE A 137 -0.85 2.34 -9.31
N VAL A 138 -1.28 2.38 -8.04
CA VAL A 138 -0.60 1.60 -6.98
C VAL A 138 -0.55 0.12 -7.36
N GLY A 139 -1.68 -0.45 -7.77
CA GLY A 139 -1.80 -1.86 -8.14
C GLY A 139 -0.88 -2.23 -9.30
N ALA A 140 -0.92 -1.46 -10.39
CA ALA A 140 -0.14 -1.72 -11.59
C ALA A 140 1.37 -1.58 -11.32
N VAL A 141 1.80 -0.52 -10.62
CA VAL A 141 3.21 -0.30 -10.30
C VAL A 141 3.73 -1.41 -9.39
N SER A 142 2.98 -1.81 -8.37
CA SER A 142 3.39 -2.90 -7.47
C SER A 142 3.49 -4.25 -8.20
N LEU A 143 2.55 -4.59 -9.07
CA LEU A 143 2.61 -5.83 -9.85
C LEU A 143 3.75 -5.81 -10.88
N ALA A 144 3.93 -4.70 -11.59
CA ALA A 144 5.03 -4.53 -12.55
C ALA A 144 6.41 -4.53 -11.86
N SER A 145 6.46 -4.23 -10.57
CA SER A 145 7.70 -4.28 -9.79
C SER A 145 8.14 -5.71 -9.45
N ILE A 146 7.26 -6.72 -9.54
CA ILE A 146 7.61 -8.10 -9.17
C ILE A 146 8.71 -8.68 -10.07
N PRO A 147 8.60 -8.64 -11.42
CA PRO A 147 9.67 -9.12 -12.28
C PRO A 147 10.99 -8.37 -12.05
N ALA A 148 10.92 -7.05 -11.83
CA ALA A 148 12.10 -6.24 -11.55
C ALA A 148 12.78 -6.66 -10.23
N ALA A 149 11.98 -6.85 -9.18
CA ALA A 149 12.46 -7.33 -7.89
C ALA A 149 13.09 -8.72 -8.02
N PHE A 150 12.49 -9.62 -8.80
CA PHE A 150 13.01 -10.97 -9.03
C PHE A 150 14.37 -10.96 -9.73
N VAL A 151 14.51 -10.19 -10.81
CA VAL A 151 15.79 -10.07 -11.53
C VAL A 151 16.86 -9.48 -10.61
N ILE A 152 16.54 -8.43 -9.87
CA ILE A 152 17.49 -7.78 -8.96
C ILE A 152 17.95 -8.73 -7.85
N ASP A 153 17.02 -9.46 -7.23
CA ASP A 153 17.32 -10.43 -6.17
C ASP A 153 18.28 -11.53 -6.66
N GLN A 154 17.98 -12.11 -7.83
CA GLN A 154 18.74 -13.22 -8.40
C GLN A 154 20.11 -12.81 -8.99
N THR A 155 20.26 -11.56 -9.44
CA THR A 155 21.48 -11.13 -10.16
C THR A 155 22.41 -10.25 -9.33
N LEU A 156 21.85 -9.29 -8.59
CA LEU A 156 22.64 -8.26 -7.90
C LEU A 156 22.82 -8.55 -6.42
N PHE A 157 21.85 -9.21 -5.79
CA PHE A 157 21.86 -9.42 -4.34
C PHE A 157 22.15 -10.85 -3.91
N MET A 158 22.29 -11.80 -4.85
CA MET A 158 22.65 -13.20 -4.58
C MET A 158 21.84 -13.80 -3.42
N ASP A 159 20.52 -13.62 -3.47
CA ASP A 159 19.58 -14.10 -2.44
C ASP A 159 19.80 -13.48 -1.03
N ASN A 160 20.35 -12.26 -0.95
CA ASN A 160 20.38 -11.51 0.30
C ASN A 160 18.96 -11.06 0.68
N GLN A 161 18.28 -11.92 1.45
CA GLN A 161 16.92 -11.72 1.90
C GLN A 161 16.69 -10.37 2.59
N MET A 162 17.66 -9.86 3.34
CA MET A 162 17.52 -8.55 4.01
C MET A 162 17.37 -7.41 2.99
N VAL A 163 18.22 -7.42 1.96
CA VAL A 163 18.20 -6.40 0.89
C VAL A 163 16.96 -6.56 0.01
N ALA A 164 16.57 -7.80 -0.33
CA ALA A 164 15.38 -8.08 -1.12
C ALA A 164 14.09 -7.58 -0.42
N VAL A 165 13.98 -7.81 0.89
CA VAL A 165 12.86 -7.32 1.70
C VAL A 165 12.88 -5.80 1.85
N PHE A 166 14.06 -5.18 2.00
CA PHE A 166 14.17 -3.73 2.00
C PHE A 166 13.72 -3.13 0.66
N LEU A 167 14.25 -3.60 -0.46
CA LEU A 167 13.94 -3.10 -1.80
C LEU A 167 12.46 -3.25 -2.13
N SER A 168 11.87 -4.41 -1.88
CA SER A 168 10.43 -4.64 -2.14
C SER A 168 9.54 -3.66 -1.36
N ARG A 169 9.90 -3.31 -0.12
CA ARG A 169 9.18 -2.28 0.65
C ARG A 169 9.39 -0.87 0.08
N ILE A 170 10.59 -0.55 -0.43
CA ILE A 170 10.81 0.71 -1.14
C ILE A 170 9.94 0.79 -2.40
N LEU A 171 9.84 -0.29 -3.17
CA LEU A 171 8.98 -0.38 -4.36
C LEU A 171 7.48 -0.23 -4.00
N ILE A 172 7.05 -0.77 -2.86
CA ILE A 172 5.71 -0.50 -2.30
C ILE A 172 5.54 0.99 -1.99
N GLY A 173 6.51 1.60 -1.30
CA GLY A 173 6.50 3.03 -0.99
C GLY A 173 6.37 3.90 -2.24
N LEU A 174 7.15 3.59 -3.29
CA LEU A 174 7.08 4.27 -4.58
C LEU A 174 5.72 4.08 -5.27
N SER A 175 5.16 2.87 -5.22
CA SER A 175 3.83 2.59 -5.77
C SER A 175 2.76 3.49 -5.14
N TYR A 176 2.76 3.56 -3.80
CA TYR A 176 1.86 4.45 -3.05
C TYR A 176 2.15 5.93 -3.32
N ALA A 177 3.42 6.33 -3.45
CA ALA A 177 3.77 7.70 -3.78
C ALA A 177 3.20 8.11 -5.15
N PHE A 178 3.34 7.28 -6.17
CA PHE A 178 2.81 7.54 -7.51
C PHE A 178 1.28 7.65 -7.51
N GLY A 179 0.58 6.71 -6.87
CA GLY A 179 -0.88 6.81 -6.73
C GLY A 179 -1.30 8.07 -5.96
N GLY A 180 -0.59 8.39 -4.87
CA GLY A 180 -0.86 9.54 -4.03
C GLY A 180 -0.67 10.87 -4.75
N ILE A 181 0.49 11.07 -5.38
CA ILE A 181 0.82 12.25 -6.18
C ILE A 181 -0.19 12.40 -7.32
N PHE A 182 -0.49 11.33 -8.05
CA PHE A 182 -1.49 11.37 -9.11
C PHE A 182 -2.84 11.88 -8.60
N ALA A 183 -3.33 11.36 -7.48
CA ALA A 183 -4.61 11.78 -6.89
C ALA A 183 -4.62 13.26 -6.43
N LEU A 184 -3.48 13.79 -6.01
CA LEU A 184 -3.35 15.17 -5.54
C LEU A 184 -3.26 16.19 -6.69
N PHE A 185 -2.58 15.83 -7.78
CA PHE A 185 -2.24 16.76 -8.86
C PHE A 185 -3.06 16.60 -10.13
N ILE A 186 -3.84 15.53 -10.30
CA ILE A 186 -4.72 15.40 -11.45
C ILE A 186 -5.72 16.57 -11.48
N LYS A 187 -5.69 17.34 -12.57
CA LYS A 187 -6.72 18.34 -12.88
C LYS A 187 -7.98 17.58 -13.31
N LYS A 188 -9.15 18.04 -12.83
CA LYS A 188 -10.46 17.45 -13.20
C LYS A 188 -10.60 17.38 -14.71
#